data_AF-A0A7X7I4M7-F1
#
_entry.id   AF-A0A7X7I4M7-F1
#
_cell.length_a   1.000
_cell.length_b   1.000
_cell.length_c   1.000
_cell.angle_alpha   90.00
_cell.angle_beta   90.00
_cell.angle_gamma   90.00
#
_symmetry.space_group_name_H-M   'P 1'
#
loop_
_entity.id
_entity.type
_entity.pdbx_description
1 polymer ?
#
loop_
_entity_poly.entity_id
_entity_poly.type
_entity_poly.pdbx_seq_one_letter_code
_entity_poly.pdbx_strand_id
1 'polypeptide(L)'
;DFRELIDLDYFRLIDQKIVSDLVRETLSRTVSAGDVTLWVRRRRQGRWFREFSHLYEAIEDAARFLHALDEANLSMESLADGVQRYCGSWFRIDQLYRKFTYHVRISGQATLMSALSDRIENLYSNSYLLKLGDAFQIFVDTAPRWEAFPLHTQKEFFERRVRPFLRKENKVCVIVSDALRFEIADELLSLIRQEDRYSAELEAALSMLPSYTQLGMGALLPNGELAIAEDESGAVFVDGQDSRGTENRIKILSKANGLRATACKTDELMAMKGDDCRALVREHDVLFVYHNRIDAVGDKRESEERVFEAAEESLQEIVRLVKKLTGANVNNILVTSDHGFIYQNRALDESDFFGGEAKGERILYRDRRFVLGKGLLPSPGLHTFTSARLGLSGGVEVQIPKSINRLRLKGSGSRFVHGGASLQEVVVPVLRINKRRTSDLSSVEVEIVRGGSALITSGQIAATLYQTEAATEKVQPRHLRAGIFTESGELISDSHDLTFDLTSENPREREQQVRFLLTRKADEANGRDVYLRLEEKVPGTSYFKEYTSLRYTMRRSFTSDFDF
;
A
#
# COMPACT_ATOMS: atom_id res chain seq x y z
N ASP A 1 24.02 24.96 7.32
CA ASP A 1 22.87 24.52 6.50
C ASP A 1 22.86 22.98 6.51
N PHE A 2 21.71 22.28 6.50
CA PHE A 2 21.74 20.80 6.46
C PHE A 2 22.35 20.26 5.16
N ARG A 3 22.34 21.05 4.08
CA ARG A 3 22.97 20.70 2.80
C ARG A 3 24.49 20.50 2.92
N GLU A 4 25.13 21.21 3.85
CA GLU A 4 26.56 21.03 4.17
C GLU A 4 26.83 19.77 4.99
N LEU A 5 25.77 19.17 5.56
CA LEU A 5 25.85 18.01 6.44
C LEU A 5 25.37 16.72 5.78
N ILE A 6 24.76 16.79 4.59
CA ILE A 6 24.05 15.65 3.98
C ILE A 6 24.96 14.43 3.75
N ASP A 7 26.23 14.70 3.45
CA ASP A 7 27.27 13.69 3.17
C ASP A 7 28.07 13.28 4.43
N LEU A 8 27.72 13.82 5.62
CA LEU A 8 28.39 13.51 6.89
C LEU A 8 27.52 12.56 7.75
N ASP A 9 28.14 11.62 8.46
CA ASP A 9 27.41 10.68 9.33
C ASP A 9 28.16 10.26 10.62
N TYR A 10 29.24 10.98 10.97
CA TYR A 10 30.10 10.65 12.10
C TYR A 10 29.38 10.70 13.45
N PHE A 11 28.40 11.59 13.58
CA PHE A 11 27.67 11.84 14.83
C PHE A 11 26.17 11.78 14.61
N ARG A 12 25.46 11.14 15.54
CA ARG A 12 23.99 11.08 15.59
C ARG A 12 23.31 12.46 15.52
N LEU A 13 23.93 13.49 16.08
CA LEU A 13 23.44 14.88 16.04
C LEU A 13 23.26 15.40 14.60
N ILE A 14 24.00 14.85 13.63
CA ILE A 14 23.91 15.24 12.22
C ILE A 14 22.54 14.86 11.66
N ASP A 15 22.11 13.61 11.81
CA ASP A 15 20.78 13.16 11.37
C ASP A 15 19.66 13.91 12.09
N GLN A 16 19.80 14.19 13.38
CA GLN A 16 18.83 15.02 14.11
C GLN A 16 18.68 16.41 13.48
N LYS A 17 19.81 17.05 13.12
CA LYS A 17 19.81 18.36 12.47
C LYS A 17 19.21 18.29 11.06
N ILE A 18 19.60 17.29 10.27
CA ILE A 18 19.08 17.08 8.91
C ILE A 18 17.56 16.88 8.94
N VAL A 19 17.08 15.96 9.78
CA VAL A 19 15.64 15.70 9.92
C VAL A 19 14.90 16.97 10.36
N SER A 20 15.39 17.67 11.38
CA SER A 20 14.75 18.90 11.87
C SER A 20 14.68 19.99 10.80
N ASP A 21 15.74 20.18 10.01
CA ASP A 21 15.76 21.16 8.94
C ASP A 21 14.88 20.73 7.75
N LEU A 22 14.89 19.45 7.37
CA LEU A 22 14.02 18.92 6.32
C LEU A 22 12.54 19.03 6.67
N VAL A 23 12.15 18.78 7.92
CA VAL A 23 10.77 19.04 8.39
C VAL A 23 10.40 20.50 8.19
N ARG A 24 11.27 21.42 8.62
CA ARG A 24 11.04 22.86 8.47
C ARG A 24 10.91 23.28 7.00
N GLU A 25 11.81 22.81 6.14
CA GLU A 25 11.83 23.18 4.73
C GLU A 25 10.68 22.55 3.93
N THR A 26 10.28 21.32 4.27
CA THR A 26 9.09 20.67 3.69
C THR A 26 7.82 21.41 4.11
N LEU A 27 7.72 21.78 5.40
CA LEU A 27 6.61 22.58 5.92
C LEU A 27 6.52 23.95 5.25
N SER A 28 7.65 24.65 5.06
CA SER A 28 7.70 25.94 4.37
C SER A 28 7.61 25.84 2.85
N ARG A 29 7.57 24.62 2.28
CA ARG A 29 7.55 24.36 0.84
C ARG A 29 8.71 25.04 0.09
N THR A 30 9.89 25.10 0.71
CA THR A 30 11.08 25.74 0.11
C THR A 30 11.94 24.76 -0.69
N VAL A 31 11.56 23.48 -0.73
CA VAL A 31 12.26 22.40 -1.43
C VAL A 31 11.28 21.57 -2.23
N SER A 32 11.75 21.01 -3.35
CA SER A 32 10.92 20.13 -4.19
C SER A 32 10.82 18.73 -3.59
N ALA A 33 9.75 18.00 -3.93
CA ALA A 33 9.60 16.59 -3.55
C ALA A 33 10.74 15.72 -4.13
N GLY A 34 11.26 16.08 -5.30
CA GLY A 34 12.41 15.43 -5.92
C GLY A 34 13.70 15.60 -5.12
N ASP A 35 13.99 16.81 -4.65
CA ASP A 35 15.16 17.07 -3.81
C ASP A 35 15.08 16.33 -2.47
N VAL A 36 13.91 16.34 -1.83
CA VAL A 36 13.65 15.59 -0.59
C VAL A 36 13.90 14.10 -0.79
N THR A 37 13.36 13.52 -1.86
CA THR A 37 13.57 12.11 -2.24
C THR A 37 15.06 11.82 -2.40
N LEU A 38 15.81 12.69 -3.09
CA LEU A 38 17.25 12.54 -3.29
C LEU A 38 18.03 12.59 -1.97
N TRP A 39 17.70 13.53 -1.08
CA TRP A 39 18.36 13.66 0.22
C TRP A 39 18.05 12.48 1.14
N VAL A 40 16.79 12.07 1.24
CA VAL A 40 16.39 10.88 2.01
C VAL A 40 17.14 9.65 1.51
N ARG A 41 17.22 9.46 0.19
CA ARG A 41 17.97 8.36 -0.41
C ARG A 41 19.45 8.39 -0.03
N ARG A 42 20.12 9.55 -0.08
CA ARG A 42 21.52 9.67 0.37
C ARG A 42 21.66 9.26 1.83
N ARG A 43 20.70 9.64 2.68
CA ARG A 43 20.72 9.25 4.10
C ARG A 43 20.49 7.77 4.34
N ARG A 44 19.83 7.03 3.45
CA ARG A 44 19.62 5.56 3.60
C ARG A 44 20.92 4.76 3.79
N GLN A 45 22.05 5.28 3.31
CA GLN A 45 23.36 4.64 3.42
C GLN A 45 24.14 5.06 4.67
N GLY A 46 23.66 6.08 5.38
CA GLY A 46 24.32 6.62 6.57
C GLY A 46 24.18 5.72 7.78
N ARG A 47 25.20 5.72 8.64
CA ARG A 47 25.28 4.89 9.86
C ARG A 47 24.02 4.96 10.75
N TRP A 48 23.39 6.11 10.86
CA TRP A 48 22.27 6.35 11.77
C TRP A 48 20.89 6.17 11.12
N PHE A 49 20.81 5.91 9.82
CA PHE A 49 19.52 5.86 9.10
C PHE A 49 18.49 4.95 9.76
N ARG A 50 18.91 3.77 10.21
CA ARG A 50 18.01 2.80 10.84
C ARG A 50 17.26 3.36 12.05
N GLU A 51 17.86 4.30 12.78
CA GLU A 51 17.21 4.97 13.93
C GLU A 51 16.23 6.05 13.47
N PHE A 52 16.50 6.71 12.33
CA PHE A 52 15.71 7.83 11.81
C PHE A 52 14.82 7.47 10.62
N SER A 53 14.75 6.19 10.24
CA SER A 53 14.13 5.75 8.98
C SER A 53 12.69 6.22 8.86
N HIS A 54 11.87 6.01 9.88
CA HIS A 54 10.48 6.47 9.90
C HIS A 54 10.34 7.99 9.81
N LEU A 55 11.31 8.77 10.30
CA LEU A 55 11.26 10.23 10.16
C LEU A 55 11.57 10.64 8.72
N TYR A 56 12.58 10.02 8.12
CA TYR A 56 12.92 10.26 6.73
C TYR A 56 11.82 9.84 5.76
N GLU A 57 11.24 8.64 5.94
CA GLU A 57 10.12 8.16 5.12
C GLU A 57 8.88 9.06 5.30
N ALA A 58 8.55 9.49 6.52
CA ALA A 58 7.46 10.45 6.73
C ALA A 58 7.70 11.79 6.02
N ILE A 59 8.92 12.34 6.07
CA ILE A 59 9.25 13.58 5.36
C ILE A 59 9.12 13.40 3.85
N GLU A 60 9.59 12.28 3.31
CA GLU A 60 9.47 11.94 1.89
C GLU A 60 8.00 11.83 1.46
N ASP A 61 7.18 11.10 2.21
CA ASP A 61 5.75 10.96 1.95
C ASP A 61 5.01 12.30 2.05
N ALA A 62 5.36 13.14 3.02
CA ALA A 62 4.79 14.47 3.16
C ALA A 62 5.12 15.36 1.96
N ALA A 63 6.39 15.37 1.50
CA ALA A 63 6.79 16.16 0.35
C ALA A 63 6.07 15.69 -0.94
N ARG A 64 5.99 14.37 -1.13
CA ARG A 64 5.25 13.76 -2.26
C ARG A 64 3.75 14.02 -2.18
N PHE A 65 3.17 13.98 -0.98
CA PHE A 65 1.76 14.32 -0.76
C PHE A 65 1.46 15.76 -1.20
N LEU A 66 2.29 16.71 -0.77
CA LEU A 66 2.11 18.13 -1.11
C LEU A 66 2.19 18.34 -2.63
N HIS A 67 3.14 17.70 -3.29
CA HIS A 67 3.30 17.75 -4.73
C HIS A 67 2.10 17.12 -5.48
N ALA A 68 1.72 15.89 -5.11
CA ALA A 68 0.59 15.19 -5.73
C ALA A 68 -0.72 15.96 -5.56
N LEU A 69 -0.93 16.61 -4.41
CA LEU A 69 -2.10 17.43 -4.17
C LEU A 69 -2.09 18.73 -5.00
N ASP A 70 -0.94 19.38 -5.15
CA ASP A 70 -0.81 20.60 -5.96
C ASP A 70 -1.04 20.30 -7.47
N GLU A 71 -0.71 19.10 -7.94
CA GLU A 71 -0.97 18.65 -9.32
C GLU A 71 -2.40 18.11 -9.54
N ALA A 72 -3.11 17.75 -8.48
CA ALA A 72 -4.40 17.09 -8.59
C ALA A 72 -5.49 18.03 -9.10
N ASN A 73 -5.97 17.77 -10.33
CA ASN A 73 -7.22 18.33 -10.81
C ASN A 73 -8.40 17.42 -10.40
N LEU A 74 -9.10 17.77 -9.32
CA LEU A 74 -10.25 17.01 -8.76
C LEU A 74 -11.58 17.26 -9.49
N SER A 75 -11.53 17.60 -10.78
CA SER A 75 -12.73 17.70 -11.63
C SER A 75 -13.04 16.34 -12.27
N MET A 76 -14.33 16.10 -12.49
CA MET A 76 -14.85 14.94 -13.20
C MET A 76 -16.15 15.28 -13.91
N GLU A 77 -16.53 14.47 -14.90
CA GLU A 77 -17.69 14.69 -15.76
C GLU A 77 -18.83 13.68 -15.53
N SER A 78 -18.58 12.60 -14.77
CA SER A 78 -19.56 11.57 -14.44
C SER A 78 -19.09 10.71 -13.26
N LEU A 79 -19.96 9.82 -12.76
CA LEU A 79 -19.56 8.79 -11.79
C LEU A 79 -18.41 7.93 -12.33
N ALA A 80 -18.50 7.48 -13.58
CA ALA A 80 -17.50 6.63 -14.21
C ALA A 80 -16.14 7.34 -14.34
N ASP A 81 -16.15 8.60 -14.79
CA ASP A 81 -14.94 9.42 -14.90
C ASP A 81 -14.31 9.68 -13.53
N GLY A 82 -15.13 9.99 -12.51
CA GLY A 82 -14.66 10.16 -11.13
C GLY A 82 -13.95 8.91 -10.59
N VAL A 83 -14.54 7.73 -10.82
CA VAL A 83 -13.91 6.46 -10.40
C VAL A 83 -12.64 6.17 -11.21
N GLN A 84 -12.65 6.39 -12.52
CA GLN A 84 -11.47 6.16 -13.37
C GLN A 84 -10.30 7.07 -12.98
N ARG A 85 -10.55 8.36 -12.73
CA ARG A 85 -9.54 9.30 -12.26
C ARG A 85 -9.03 8.96 -10.87
N TYR A 86 -9.93 8.50 -9.99
CA TYR A 86 -9.53 8.02 -8.68
C TYR A 86 -8.56 6.86 -8.77
N CYS A 87 -8.89 5.83 -9.57
CA CYS A 87 -8.04 4.67 -9.80
C CYS A 87 -6.74 5.01 -10.55
N GLY A 88 -6.75 6.03 -11.40
CA GLY A 88 -5.60 6.42 -12.20
C GLY A 88 -4.55 7.21 -11.43
N SER A 89 -4.96 8.10 -10.53
CA SER A 89 -4.00 8.95 -9.80
C SER A 89 -4.45 9.42 -8.42
N TRP A 90 -5.73 9.71 -8.17
CA TRP A 90 -6.11 10.35 -6.92
C TRP A 90 -5.96 9.44 -5.70
N PHE A 91 -6.08 8.11 -5.85
CA PHE A 91 -5.86 7.16 -4.75
C PHE A 91 -4.46 7.30 -4.14
N ARG A 92 -3.47 7.79 -4.91
CA ARG A 92 -2.10 7.99 -4.43
C ARG A 92 -2.01 9.03 -3.31
N ILE A 93 -2.94 9.99 -3.27
CA ILE A 93 -3.01 10.98 -2.19
C ILE A 93 -3.47 10.30 -0.88
N ASP A 94 -4.46 9.39 -0.93
CA ASP A 94 -4.87 8.56 0.22
C ASP A 94 -3.72 7.68 0.72
N GLN A 95 -2.95 7.12 -0.21
CA GLN A 95 -1.78 6.30 0.09
C GLN A 95 -0.69 7.11 0.81
N LEU A 96 -0.27 8.24 0.24
CA LEU A 96 0.77 9.09 0.81
C LEU A 96 0.38 9.64 2.18
N TYR A 97 -0.88 10.03 2.35
CA TYR A 97 -1.42 10.41 3.66
C TYR A 97 -1.31 9.26 4.67
N ARG A 98 -1.74 8.06 4.29
CA ARG A 98 -1.64 6.88 5.16
C ARG A 98 -0.20 6.56 5.56
N LYS A 99 0.73 6.52 4.60
CA LYS A 99 2.15 6.21 4.85
C LYS A 99 2.81 7.26 5.73
N PHE A 100 2.54 8.54 5.48
CA PHE A 100 2.96 9.63 6.34
C PHE A 100 2.48 9.44 7.79
N THR A 101 1.17 9.26 8.00
CA THR A 101 0.59 9.11 9.35
C THR A 101 1.13 7.86 10.05
N TYR A 102 1.28 6.74 9.33
CA TYR A 102 1.90 5.52 9.85
C TYR A 102 3.34 5.80 10.33
N HIS A 103 4.18 6.39 9.49
CA HIS A 103 5.58 6.64 9.83
C HIS A 103 5.76 7.64 10.96
N VAL A 104 4.97 8.72 11.01
CA VAL A 104 4.96 9.65 12.15
C VAL A 104 4.64 8.90 13.45
N ARG A 105 3.62 8.04 13.43
CA ARG A 105 3.18 7.29 14.61
C ARG A 105 4.25 6.29 15.08
N ILE A 106 4.80 5.48 14.18
CA ILE A 106 5.85 4.50 14.53
C ILE A 106 7.14 5.17 14.98
N SER A 107 7.48 6.37 14.46
CA SER A 107 8.68 7.10 14.88
C SER A 107 8.70 7.48 16.36
N GLY A 108 7.52 7.62 16.98
CA GLY A 108 7.38 8.11 18.36
C GLY A 108 7.78 9.58 18.57
N GLN A 109 8.10 10.34 17.51
CA GLN A 109 8.57 11.74 17.59
C GLN A 109 7.47 12.75 17.22
N ALA A 110 6.30 12.63 17.85
CA ALA A 110 5.14 13.47 17.55
C ALA A 110 5.43 14.97 17.66
N THR A 111 6.25 15.41 18.63
CA THR A 111 6.57 16.83 18.84
C THR A 111 7.34 17.42 17.66
N LEU A 112 8.34 16.70 17.14
CA LEU A 112 9.15 17.13 16.00
C LEU A 112 8.31 17.24 14.73
N MET A 113 7.38 16.31 14.53
CA MET A 113 6.53 16.23 13.33
C MET A 113 5.22 17.02 13.44
N SER A 114 4.93 17.64 14.59
CA SER A 114 3.61 18.19 14.93
C SER A 114 3.09 19.18 13.88
N ALA A 115 3.83 20.26 13.62
CA ALA A 115 3.43 21.29 12.66
C ALA A 115 3.27 20.76 11.22
N LEU A 116 4.12 19.82 10.81
CA LEU A 116 3.98 19.17 9.50
C LEU A 116 2.75 18.26 9.46
N SER A 117 2.50 17.52 10.54
CA SER A 117 1.32 16.64 10.67
C SER A 117 0.02 17.44 10.60
N ASP A 118 -0.05 18.57 11.33
CA ASP A 118 -1.20 19.47 11.29
C ASP A 118 -1.41 20.02 9.87
N ARG A 119 -0.33 20.36 9.16
CA ARG A 119 -0.42 20.86 7.78
C ARG A 119 -0.95 19.79 6.83
N ILE A 120 -0.40 18.58 6.89
CA ILE A 120 -0.81 17.45 6.03
C ILE A 120 -2.26 17.06 6.33
N GLU A 121 -2.64 16.94 7.60
CA GLU A 121 -4.00 16.61 8.03
C GLU A 121 -5.04 17.62 7.51
N ASN A 122 -4.73 18.91 7.64
CA ASN A 122 -5.63 19.98 7.17
C ASN A 122 -5.77 19.99 5.65
N LEU A 123 -4.69 19.73 4.91
CA LEU A 123 -4.73 19.64 3.46
C LEU A 123 -5.49 18.38 3.00
N TYR A 124 -5.22 17.24 3.61
CA TYR A 124 -5.93 16.00 3.31
C TYR A 124 -7.42 16.12 3.58
N SER A 125 -7.83 16.58 4.77
CA SER A 125 -9.24 16.71 5.13
C SER A 125 -9.98 17.73 4.25
N ASN A 126 -9.44 18.94 4.11
CA ASN A 126 -10.21 20.06 3.55
C ASN A 126 -9.94 20.31 2.06
N SER A 127 -8.73 20.02 1.57
CA SER A 127 -8.33 20.31 0.18
C SER A 127 -8.44 19.10 -0.72
N TYR A 128 -8.33 17.88 -0.17
CA TYR A 128 -8.48 16.65 -0.92
C TYR A 128 -9.83 15.99 -0.65
N LEU A 129 -10.02 15.43 0.55
CA LEU A 129 -11.13 14.56 0.88
C LEU A 129 -12.49 15.27 0.75
N LEU A 130 -12.64 16.46 1.34
CA LEU A 130 -13.87 17.24 1.24
C LEU A 130 -14.15 17.71 -0.19
N LYS A 131 -13.16 18.28 -0.89
CA LYS A 131 -13.36 18.78 -2.27
C LYS A 131 -13.69 17.64 -3.24
N LEU A 132 -13.01 16.51 -3.10
CA LEU A 132 -13.28 15.32 -3.91
C LEU A 132 -14.68 14.77 -3.61
N GLY A 133 -15.04 14.67 -2.32
CA GLY A 133 -16.35 14.23 -1.88
C GLY A 133 -17.47 15.11 -2.42
N ASP A 134 -17.32 16.45 -2.34
CA ASP A 134 -18.31 17.41 -2.82
C ASP A 134 -18.44 17.37 -4.35
N ALA A 135 -17.32 17.29 -5.08
CA ALA A 135 -17.32 17.18 -6.53
C ALA A 135 -17.99 15.87 -6.99
N PHE A 136 -17.69 14.74 -6.35
CA PHE A 136 -18.32 13.46 -6.67
C PHE A 136 -19.82 13.47 -6.29
N GLN A 137 -20.18 14.13 -5.18
CA GLN A 137 -21.57 14.20 -4.70
C GLN A 137 -22.52 14.81 -5.72
N ILE A 138 -22.06 15.74 -6.57
CA ILE A 138 -22.88 16.31 -7.66
C ILE A 138 -23.40 15.20 -8.59
N PHE A 139 -22.55 14.22 -8.90
CA PHE A 139 -22.90 13.09 -9.76
C PHE A 139 -23.69 12.02 -9.01
N VAL A 140 -23.40 11.81 -7.73
CA VAL A 140 -24.21 10.93 -6.85
C VAL A 140 -25.65 11.46 -6.77
N ASP A 141 -25.83 12.77 -6.60
CA ASP A 141 -27.14 13.41 -6.46
C ASP A 141 -28.02 13.30 -7.70
N THR A 142 -27.41 13.23 -8.88
CA THR A 142 -28.10 13.20 -10.17
C THR A 142 -28.18 11.81 -10.79
N ALA A 143 -27.57 10.80 -10.16
CA ALA A 143 -27.52 9.44 -10.66
C ALA A 143 -28.92 8.79 -10.71
N PRO A 144 -29.43 8.41 -11.90
CA PRO A 144 -30.71 7.72 -12.00
C PRO A 144 -30.65 6.29 -11.44
N ARG A 145 -29.45 5.69 -11.49
CA ARG A 145 -29.08 4.39 -10.90
C ARG A 145 -27.64 4.44 -10.41
N TRP A 146 -27.33 3.61 -9.43
CA TRP A 146 -25.98 3.44 -8.91
C TRP A 146 -25.12 2.55 -9.82
N GLU A 147 -24.61 3.14 -10.89
CA GLU A 147 -23.82 2.46 -11.92
C GLU A 147 -22.72 3.39 -12.46
N ALA A 148 -21.58 2.84 -12.88
CA ALA A 148 -20.43 3.59 -13.38
C ALA A 148 -19.79 2.92 -14.61
N PHE A 149 -20.60 2.49 -15.58
CA PHE A 149 -20.12 1.80 -16.78
C PHE A 149 -18.98 2.59 -17.48
N PRO A 150 -17.88 1.94 -17.92
CA PRO A 150 -17.67 0.50 -18.07
C PRO A 150 -17.31 -0.27 -16.80
N LEU A 151 -17.21 0.39 -15.64
CA LEU A 151 -16.95 -0.32 -14.39
C LEU A 151 -18.19 -1.08 -13.94
N HIS A 152 -17.97 -2.32 -13.53
CA HIS A 152 -19.00 -3.21 -13.06
C HIS A 152 -19.25 -3.05 -11.56
N THR A 153 -20.49 -3.30 -11.17
CA THR A 153 -20.87 -3.28 -9.76
C THR A 153 -20.36 -4.53 -9.06
N GLN A 154 -20.16 -4.43 -7.75
CA GLN A 154 -19.70 -5.52 -6.89
C GLN A 154 -20.64 -6.73 -6.93
N LYS A 155 -21.94 -6.52 -7.18
CA LYS A 155 -22.93 -7.59 -7.40
C LYS A 155 -22.55 -8.53 -8.55
N GLU A 156 -21.84 -8.03 -9.55
CA GLU A 156 -21.41 -8.81 -10.73
C GLU A 156 -20.08 -9.56 -10.49
N PHE A 157 -19.45 -9.43 -9.32
CA PHE A 157 -18.13 -9.98 -9.03
C PHE A 157 -18.05 -11.49 -9.30
N PHE A 158 -18.98 -12.28 -8.76
CA PHE A 158 -18.90 -13.73 -8.91
C PHE A 158 -18.99 -14.16 -10.38
N GLU A 159 -19.97 -13.65 -11.11
CA GLU A 159 -20.19 -14.02 -12.52
C GLU A 159 -19.06 -13.55 -13.43
N ARG A 160 -18.46 -12.38 -13.17
CA ARG A 160 -17.42 -11.81 -14.03
C ARG A 160 -16.01 -12.22 -13.67
N ARG A 161 -15.73 -12.45 -12.38
CA ARG A 161 -14.36 -12.67 -11.88
C ARG A 161 -14.13 -14.11 -11.44
N VAL A 162 -15.12 -14.76 -10.82
CA VAL A 162 -14.97 -16.13 -10.30
C VAL A 162 -15.38 -17.17 -11.35
N ARG A 163 -16.58 -17.03 -11.92
CA ARG A 163 -17.18 -18.02 -12.84
C ARG A 163 -16.36 -18.32 -14.11
N PRO A 164 -15.58 -17.40 -14.70
CA PRO A 164 -14.72 -17.74 -15.84
C PRO A 164 -13.65 -18.79 -15.53
N PHE A 165 -13.15 -18.87 -14.29
CA PHE A 165 -12.22 -19.94 -13.88
C PHE A 165 -12.94 -21.28 -13.80
N LEU A 166 -14.12 -21.29 -13.19
CA LEU A 166 -14.92 -22.49 -12.98
C LEU A 166 -15.41 -23.10 -14.29
N ARG A 167 -15.78 -22.28 -15.29
CA ARG A 167 -16.13 -22.74 -16.65
C ARG A 167 -14.96 -23.43 -17.37
N LYS A 168 -13.73 -23.15 -16.97
CA LYS A 168 -12.51 -23.78 -17.49
C LYS A 168 -11.99 -24.89 -16.56
N GLU A 169 -12.82 -25.34 -15.62
CA GLU A 169 -12.48 -26.35 -14.61
C GLU A 169 -11.25 -25.98 -13.76
N ASN A 170 -10.94 -24.69 -13.67
CA ASN A 170 -9.85 -24.18 -12.84
C ASN A 170 -10.37 -23.86 -11.44
N LYS A 171 -9.61 -24.29 -10.43
CA LYS A 171 -9.82 -23.88 -9.05
C LYS A 171 -9.48 -22.40 -8.87
N VAL A 172 -10.24 -21.72 -8.03
CA VAL A 172 -10.02 -20.32 -7.67
C VAL A 172 -10.26 -20.10 -6.18
N CYS A 173 -9.37 -19.34 -5.54
CA CYS A 173 -9.57 -18.86 -4.19
C CYS A 173 -9.88 -17.36 -4.22
N VAL A 174 -10.88 -16.94 -3.45
CA VAL A 174 -11.24 -15.53 -3.26
C VAL A 174 -10.90 -15.14 -1.83
N ILE A 175 -9.98 -14.20 -1.66
CA ILE A 175 -9.67 -13.56 -0.39
C ILE A 175 -10.50 -12.28 -0.32
N VAL A 176 -11.43 -12.21 0.63
CA VAL A 176 -12.19 -10.99 0.92
C VAL A 176 -11.55 -10.35 2.14
N SER A 177 -10.85 -9.24 1.93
CA SER A 177 -10.26 -8.45 3.02
C SER A 177 -11.18 -7.28 3.34
N ASP A 178 -11.84 -7.36 4.49
CA ASP A 178 -12.76 -6.35 5.01
C ASP A 178 -12.08 -4.97 5.06
N ALA A 179 -12.77 -3.94 4.56
CA ALA A 179 -12.30 -2.57 4.44
C ALA A 179 -10.98 -2.35 3.64
N LEU A 180 -10.62 -3.23 2.70
CA LEU A 180 -9.44 -3.06 1.85
C LEU A 180 -9.68 -1.97 0.77
N ARG A 181 -9.12 -0.77 1.00
CA ARG A 181 -9.15 0.34 0.01
C ARG A 181 -8.34 0.00 -1.24
N PHE A 182 -8.72 0.62 -2.36
CA PHE A 182 -8.01 0.49 -3.63
C PHE A 182 -6.51 0.78 -3.51
N GLU A 183 -6.12 1.84 -2.78
CA GLU A 183 -4.71 2.21 -2.59
C GLU A 183 -3.89 1.15 -1.83
N ILE A 184 -4.51 0.46 -0.87
CA ILE A 184 -3.84 -0.63 -0.14
C ILE A 184 -3.63 -1.82 -1.08
N ALA A 185 -4.60 -2.09 -1.95
CA ALA A 185 -4.47 -3.15 -2.95
C ALA A 185 -3.44 -2.84 -4.03
N ASP A 186 -3.19 -1.57 -4.35
CA ASP A 186 -2.09 -1.13 -5.24
C ASP A 186 -0.71 -1.41 -4.62
N GLU A 187 -0.57 -1.19 -3.31
CA GLU A 187 0.63 -1.62 -2.58
C GLU A 187 0.76 -3.15 -2.55
N LEU A 188 -0.34 -3.86 -2.32
CA LEU A 188 -0.36 -5.33 -2.36
C LEU A 188 0.01 -5.85 -3.75
N LEU A 189 -0.46 -5.22 -4.82
CA LEU A 189 -0.08 -5.55 -6.20
C LEU A 189 1.44 -5.54 -6.35
N SER A 190 2.07 -4.46 -5.88
CA SER A 190 3.52 -4.29 -5.94
C SER A 190 4.25 -5.39 -5.17
N LEU A 191 3.83 -5.67 -3.94
CA LEU A 191 4.40 -6.74 -3.11
C LEU A 191 4.25 -8.12 -3.75
N ILE A 192 3.10 -8.43 -4.34
CA ILE A 192 2.88 -9.71 -5.00
C ILE A 192 3.74 -9.85 -6.26
N ARG A 193 3.90 -8.78 -7.04
CA ARG A 193 4.74 -8.82 -8.25
C ARG A 193 6.23 -8.96 -7.93
N GLN A 194 6.67 -8.52 -6.76
CA GLN A 194 8.03 -8.76 -6.27
C GLN A 194 8.33 -10.23 -5.94
N GLU A 195 7.30 -11.08 -5.81
CA GLU A 195 7.48 -12.50 -5.51
C GLU A 195 7.77 -13.32 -6.77
N ASP A 196 8.65 -14.32 -6.61
CA ASP A 196 9.06 -15.20 -7.72
C ASP A 196 7.89 -15.99 -8.28
N ARG A 197 7.74 -15.98 -9.61
CA ARG A 197 6.69 -16.67 -10.39
C ARG A 197 5.28 -16.15 -10.11
N TYR A 198 5.10 -15.00 -9.49
CA TYR A 198 3.77 -14.40 -9.31
C TYR A 198 3.54 -13.32 -10.35
N SER A 199 2.38 -13.36 -11.01
CA SER A 199 1.87 -12.22 -11.77
C SER A 199 0.58 -11.73 -11.15
N ALA A 200 0.38 -10.42 -11.15
CA ALA A 200 -0.84 -9.84 -10.63
C ALA A 200 -1.31 -8.63 -11.46
N GLU A 201 -2.63 -8.41 -11.47
CA GLU A 201 -3.33 -7.33 -12.16
C GLU A 201 -4.37 -6.75 -11.20
N LEU A 202 -4.40 -5.42 -11.05
CA LEU A 202 -5.37 -4.73 -10.21
C LEU A 202 -6.42 -4.05 -11.10
N GLU A 203 -7.69 -4.35 -10.82
CA GLU A 203 -8.83 -3.67 -11.40
C GLU A 203 -9.72 -3.09 -10.29
N ALA A 204 -10.62 -2.17 -10.64
CA ALA A 204 -11.62 -1.64 -9.72
C ALA A 204 -13.01 -2.22 -10.00
N ALA A 205 -13.82 -2.29 -8.94
CA ALA A 205 -15.26 -2.47 -9.03
C ALA A 205 -15.97 -1.39 -8.19
N LEU A 206 -17.21 -1.07 -8.56
CA LEU A 206 -18.04 -0.15 -7.78
C LEU A 206 -18.79 -0.95 -6.71
N SER A 207 -18.61 -0.61 -5.44
CA SER A 207 -19.31 -1.26 -4.33
C SER A 207 -20.83 -1.08 -4.44
N MET A 208 -21.60 -1.96 -3.81
CA MET A 208 -23.01 -1.67 -3.57
C MET A 208 -23.16 -0.50 -2.57
N LEU A 209 -24.34 0.14 -2.55
CA LEU A 209 -24.71 1.10 -1.51
C LEU A 209 -25.87 0.58 -0.64
N PRO A 210 -25.86 0.83 0.68
CA PRO A 210 -24.76 1.45 1.42
C PRO A 210 -23.49 0.58 1.39
N SER A 211 -22.30 1.19 1.47
CA SER A 211 -21.01 0.50 1.37
C SER A 211 -20.59 -0.13 2.71
N TYR A 212 -21.41 -1.06 3.20
CA TYR A 212 -21.21 -1.72 4.49
C TYR A 212 -21.05 -3.23 4.32
N THR A 213 -20.42 -3.84 5.33
CA THR A 213 -19.97 -5.23 5.35
C THR A 213 -21.04 -6.22 4.88
N GLN A 214 -22.27 -6.14 5.38
CA GLN A 214 -23.29 -7.16 5.08
C GLN A 214 -23.69 -7.15 3.60
N LEU A 215 -23.88 -5.97 3.02
CA LEU A 215 -24.23 -5.87 1.60
C LEU A 215 -23.04 -6.15 0.69
N GLY A 216 -21.87 -5.63 1.03
CA GLY A 216 -20.66 -5.90 0.26
C GLY A 216 -20.32 -7.39 0.23
N MET A 217 -20.29 -8.06 1.38
CA MET A 217 -20.05 -9.50 1.46
C MET A 217 -21.14 -10.32 0.75
N GLY A 218 -22.41 -9.92 0.85
CA GLY A 218 -23.51 -10.57 0.13
C GLY A 218 -23.39 -10.42 -1.39
N ALA A 219 -22.98 -9.24 -1.87
CA ALA A 219 -22.84 -8.93 -3.29
C ALA A 219 -21.71 -9.70 -3.99
N LEU A 220 -20.68 -10.10 -3.25
CA LEU A 220 -19.56 -10.90 -3.79
C LEU A 220 -19.93 -12.37 -4.07
N LEU A 221 -21.04 -12.86 -3.50
CA LEU A 221 -21.52 -14.24 -3.67
C LEU A 221 -22.26 -14.40 -5.01
N PRO A 222 -22.43 -15.62 -5.53
CA PRO A 222 -23.34 -15.85 -6.65
C PRO A 222 -24.75 -15.43 -6.25
N ASN A 223 -25.34 -14.54 -7.05
CA ASN A 223 -26.61 -13.90 -6.73
C ASN A 223 -27.38 -13.56 -8.03
N GLY A 224 -28.71 -13.64 -7.97
CA GLY A 224 -29.61 -12.96 -8.92
C GLY A 224 -30.25 -11.72 -8.30
N GLU A 225 -30.63 -11.82 -7.03
CA GLU A 225 -31.34 -10.83 -6.25
C GLU A 225 -30.63 -10.55 -4.91
N LEU A 226 -30.52 -9.27 -4.55
CA LEU A 226 -30.02 -8.80 -3.26
C LEU A 226 -31.11 -7.95 -2.59
N ALA A 227 -31.42 -8.24 -1.33
CA ALA A 227 -32.41 -7.49 -0.57
C ALA A 227 -31.91 -7.20 0.85
N ILE A 228 -32.18 -5.99 1.35
CA ILE A 228 -31.92 -5.62 2.74
C ILE A 228 -33.12 -6.04 3.59
N ALA A 229 -32.87 -6.61 4.77
CA ALA A 229 -33.90 -7.03 5.71
C ALA A 229 -34.81 -5.87 6.11
N GLU A 230 -36.12 -6.13 6.17
CA GLU A 230 -37.12 -5.14 6.62
C GLU A 230 -37.28 -5.13 8.15
N ASP A 231 -36.15 -5.23 8.87
CA ASP A 231 -36.04 -5.24 10.32
C ASP A 231 -34.83 -4.41 10.80
N GLU A 232 -34.58 -4.40 12.10
CA GLU A 232 -33.51 -3.59 12.70
C GLU A 232 -32.12 -4.24 12.62
N SER A 233 -31.97 -5.37 11.93
CA SER A 233 -30.71 -6.11 11.91
C SER A 233 -29.72 -5.61 10.86
N GLY A 234 -30.18 -4.87 9.85
CA GLY A 234 -29.37 -4.51 8.68
C GLY A 234 -28.87 -5.72 7.88
N ALA A 235 -29.46 -6.90 8.07
CA ALA A 235 -29.05 -8.12 7.37
C ALA A 235 -29.34 -8.05 5.87
N VAL A 236 -28.63 -8.87 5.10
CA VAL A 236 -28.77 -8.94 3.65
C VAL A 236 -29.09 -10.35 3.22
N PHE A 237 -30.11 -10.47 2.38
CA PHE A 237 -30.55 -11.69 1.75
C PHE A 237 -30.03 -11.77 0.31
N VAL A 238 -29.48 -12.92 -0.04
CA VAL A 238 -29.04 -13.29 -1.39
C VAL A 238 -29.98 -14.38 -1.90
N ASP A 239 -30.76 -14.07 -2.94
CA ASP A 239 -31.80 -14.97 -3.46
C ASP A 239 -32.71 -15.54 -2.35
N GLY A 240 -33.13 -14.67 -1.44
CA GLY A 240 -33.99 -15.00 -0.29
C GLY A 240 -33.30 -15.70 0.90
N GLN A 241 -31.97 -15.88 0.87
CA GLN A 241 -31.21 -16.52 1.95
C GLN A 241 -30.35 -15.52 2.71
N ASP A 242 -30.41 -15.55 4.05
CA ASP A 242 -29.54 -14.72 4.90
C ASP A 242 -28.06 -15.01 4.54
N SER A 243 -27.26 -13.97 4.35
CA SER A 243 -25.83 -14.07 4.00
C SER A 243 -24.89 -13.86 5.20
N ARG A 244 -25.43 -13.64 6.40
CA ARG A 244 -24.64 -13.43 7.62
C ARG A 244 -23.97 -14.71 8.07
N GLY A 245 -22.66 -14.60 8.31
CA GLY A 245 -21.84 -15.69 8.84
C GLY A 245 -21.41 -16.72 7.79
N THR A 246 -20.25 -17.33 8.02
CA THR A 246 -19.58 -18.23 7.07
C THR A 246 -20.47 -19.38 6.61
N GLU A 247 -21.19 -20.03 7.53
CA GLU A 247 -22.07 -21.18 7.23
C GLU A 247 -23.15 -20.85 6.19
N ASN A 248 -23.76 -19.67 6.29
CA ASN A 248 -24.79 -19.25 5.35
C ASN A 248 -24.19 -18.92 3.98
N ARG A 249 -22.99 -18.32 3.96
CA ARG A 249 -22.26 -18.03 2.71
C ARG A 249 -21.85 -19.31 2.00
N ILE A 250 -21.44 -20.35 2.74
CA ILE A 250 -21.18 -21.70 2.18
C ILE A 250 -22.44 -22.26 1.51
N LYS A 251 -23.61 -22.14 2.14
CA LYS A 251 -24.89 -22.60 1.56
C LYS A 251 -25.24 -21.86 0.28
N ILE A 252 -25.05 -20.55 0.24
CA ILE A 252 -25.28 -19.71 -0.95
C ILE A 252 -24.32 -20.12 -2.07
N LEU A 253 -23.02 -20.23 -1.78
CA LEU A 253 -22.00 -20.65 -2.75
C LEU A 253 -22.29 -22.03 -3.34
N SER A 254 -22.69 -22.99 -2.49
CA SER A 254 -22.97 -24.38 -2.90
C SER A 254 -24.21 -24.52 -3.80
N LYS A 255 -25.13 -23.54 -3.76
CA LYS A 255 -26.33 -23.54 -4.62
C LYS A 255 -26.07 -23.10 -6.05
N ALA A 256 -24.91 -22.49 -6.34
CA ALA A 256 -24.55 -22.09 -7.69
C ALA A 256 -24.18 -23.33 -8.54
N ASN A 257 -25.20 -24.01 -9.10
CA ASN A 257 -25.13 -25.11 -10.07
C ASN A 257 -23.95 -26.11 -9.87
N GLY A 258 -24.00 -26.91 -8.81
CA GLY A 258 -23.14 -28.11 -8.68
C GLY A 258 -21.67 -27.85 -8.35
N LEU A 259 -21.32 -26.64 -7.91
CA LEU A 259 -19.97 -26.30 -7.48
C LEU A 259 -19.67 -26.88 -6.09
N ARG A 260 -18.50 -27.49 -5.93
CA ARG A 260 -17.97 -27.81 -4.59
C ARG A 260 -17.37 -26.54 -4.03
N ALA A 261 -18.11 -25.86 -3.17
CA ALA A 261 -17.71 -24.57 -2.64
C ALA A 261 -17.57 -24.62 -1.11
N THR A 262 -16.62 -23.85 -0.58
CA THR A 262 -16.49 -23.67 0.86
C THR A 262 -15.97 -22.28 1.19
N ALA A 263 -16.03 -21.93 2.46
CA ALA A 263 -15.49 -20.70 2.99
C ALA A 263 -14.93 -20.88 4.40
N CYS A 264 -13.91 -20.11 4.75
CA CYS A 264 -13.33 -20.13 6.10
C CYS A 264 -12.76 -18.76 6.46
N LYS A 265 -12.38 -18.59 7.72
CA LYS A 265 -11.61 -17.43 8.16
C LYS A 265 -10.13 -17.61 7.84
N THR A 266 -9.41 -16.49 7.73
CA THR A 266 -7.96 -16.51 7.50
C THR A 266 -7.22 -17.26 8.62
N ASP A 267 -7.55 -17.02 9.89
CA ASP A 267 -6.90 -17.68 11.03
C ASP A 267 -7.08 -19.19 11.02
N GLU A 268 -8.28 -19.67 10.68
CA GLU A 268 -8.60 -21.09 10.54
C GLU A 268 -7.72 -21.73 9.46
N LEU A 269 -7.65 -21.11 8.27
CA LEU A 269 -6.80 -21.60 7.18
C LEU A 269 -5.32 -21.55 7.55
N MET A 270 -4.86 -20.48 8.19
CA MET A 270 -3.46 -20.31 8.61
C MET A 270 -3.06 -21.31 9.69
N ALA A 271 -3.99 -21.80 10.52
CA ALA A 271 -3.75 -22.87 11.48
C ALA A 271 -3.68 -24.29 10.86
N MET A 272 -4.27 -24.50 9.67
CA MET A 272 -4.25 -25.82 9.00
C MET A 272 -2.82 -26.28 8.67
N LYS A 273 -2.55 -27.58 8.81
CA LYS A 273 -1.31 -28.18 8.30
C LYS A 273 -1.35 -28.23 6.77
N GLY A 274 -0.17 -28.41 6.16
CA GLY A 274 -0.04 -28.43 4.70
C GLY A 274 -0.91 -29.50 4.01
N ASP A 275 -1.04 -30.68 4.61
CA ASP A 275 -1.88 -31.75 4.06
C ASP A 275 -3.38 -31.44 4.15
N ASP A 276 -3.83 -30.90 5.28
CA ASP A 276 -5.23 -30.51 5.49
C ASP A 276 -5.63 -29.38 4.52
N CYS A 277 -4.76 -28.38 4.35
CA CYS A 277 -4.99 -27.29 3.41
C CYS A 277 -5.04 -27.80 1.96
N ARG A 278 -4.16 -28.74 1.59
CA ARG A 278 -4.20 -29.41 0.28
C ARG A 278 -5.47 -30.25 0.09
N ALA A 279 -5.94 -30.93 1.13
CA ALA A 279 -7.19 -31.68 1.08
C ALA A 279 -8.39 -30.75 0.85
N LEU A 280 -8.49 -29.66 1.62
CA LEU A 280 -9.52 -28.63 1.46
C LEU A 280 -9.56 -28.10 0.02
N VAL A 281 -8.39 -27.71 -0.52
CA VAL A 281 -8.30 -27.20 -1.91
C VAL A 281 -8.65 -28.29 -2.93
N ARG A 282 -8.30 -29.55 -2.71
CA ARG A 282 -8.63 -30.66 -3.62
C ARG A 282 -10.13 -30.90 -3.70
N GLU A 283 -10.81 -30.83 -2.56
CA GLU A 283 -12.24 -31.11 -2.40
C GLU A 283 -13.15 -30.00 -2.95
N HIS A 284 -12.63 -28.78 -3.10
CA HIS A 284 -13.44 -27.61 -3.49
C HIS A 284 -12.92 -26.94 -4.76
N ASP A 285 -13.84 -26.50 -5.63
CA ASP A 285 -13.56 -25.78 -6.87
C ASP A 285 -13.43 -24.27 -6.63
N VAL A 286 -14.15 -23.77 -5.61
CA VAL A 286 -14.06 -22.39 -5.14
C VAL A 286 -13.94 -22.33 -3.62
N LEU A 287 -12.98 -21.55 -3.14
CA LEU A 287 -12.74 -21.30 -1.72
C LEU A 287 -12.83 -19.80 -1.44
N PHE A 288 -13.67 -19.38 -0.51
CA PHE A 288 -13.69 -18.01 0.01
C PHE A 288 -12.94 -17.94 1.34
N VAL A 289 -12.02 -17.00 1.49
CA VAL A 289 -11.26 -16.76 2.72
C VAL A 289 -11.54 -15.36 3.20
N TYR A 290 -12.10 -15.23 4.40
CA TYR A 290 -12.42 -13.94 4.99
C TYR A 290 -11.27 -13.45 5.89
N HIS A 291 -10.78 -12.25 5.59
CA HIS A 291 -9.75 -11.52 6.31
C HIS A 291 -10.36 -10.23 6.86
N ASN A 292 -10.15 -9.91 8.14
CA ASN A 292 -10.85 -8.82 8.82
C ASN A 292 -9.92 -8.06 9.79
N ARG A 293 -8.74 -7.64 9.34
CA ARG A 293 -7.83 -6.90 10.20
C ARG A 293 -8.07 -5.40 10.19
N ILE A 294 -8.23 -4.81 9.01
CA ILE A 294 -8.41 -3.36 8.85
C ILE A 294 -9.70 -2.92 9.53
N ASP A 295 -10.83 -3.52 9.15
CA ASP A 295 -12.14 -3.16 9.69
C ASP A 295 -12.23 -3.44 11.21
N ALA A 296 -11.85 -4.64 11.68
CA ALA A 296 -11.88 -4.95 13.11
C ALA A 296 -11.04 -4.01 14.01
N VAL A 297 -10.01 -3.36 13.45
CA VAL A 297 -9.22 -2.32 14.14
C VAL A 297 -9.87 -0.95 13.97
N GLY A 298 -10.30 -0.60 12.76
CA GLY A 298 -10.90 0.68 12.41
C GLY A 298 -12.24 0.94 13.11
N ASP A 299 -13.09 -0.07 13.23
CA ASP A 299 -14.47 0.13 13.69
C ASP A 299 -14.62 0.39 15.19
N LYS A 300 -13.58 0.08 15.97
CA LYS A 300 -13.59 0.27 17.42
C LYS A 300 -12.95 1.60 17.78
N ARG A 301 -13.67 2.40 18.57
CA ARG A 301 -13.20 3.68 19.09
C ARG A 301 -11.83 3.60 19.76
N GLU A 302 -11.56 2.50 20.48
CA GLU A 302 -10.33 2.31 21.24
C GLU A 302 -9.13 1.93 20.36
N SER A 303 -9.35 1.55 19.10
CA SER A 303 -8.28 1.12 18.20
C SER A 303 -8.26 1.81 16.83
N GLU A 304 -9.25 2.65 16.49
CA GLU A 304 -9.37 3.25 15.16
C GLU A 304 -8.11 4.04 14.74
N GLU A 305 -7.40 4.63 15.70
CA GLU A 305 -6.15 5.36 15.42
C GLU A 305 -5.03 4.45 14.85
N ARG A 306 -5.14 3.13 15.03
CA ARG A 306 -4.17 2.12 14.58
C ARG A 306 -4.50 1.52 13.22
N VAL A 307 -5.54 1.99 12.54
CA VAL A 307 -5.99 1.38 11.27
C VAL A 307 -4.89 1.37 10.20
N PHE A 308 -3.98 2.34 10.22
CA PHE A 308 -2.87 2.37 9.27
C PHE A 308 -1.75 1.38 9.62
N GLU A 309 -1.53 1.05 10.90
CA GLU A 309 -0.73 -0.13 11.25
C GLU A 309 -1.42 -1.42 10.79
N ALA A 310 -2.73 -1.51 11.00
CA ALA A 310 -3.51 -2.66 10.56
C ALA A 310 -3.43 -2.86 9.03
N ALA A 311 -3.38 -1.78 8.25
CA ALA A 311 -3.16 -1.84 6.81
C ALA A 311 -1.78 -2.42 6.44
N GLU A 312 -0.70 -1.95 7.08
CA GLU A 312 0.66 -2.49 6.85
C GLU A 312 0.78 -3.96 7.25
N GLU A 313 0.17 -4.34 8.39
CA GLU A 313 0.10 -5.73 8.84
C GLU A 313 -0.68 -6.60 7.83
N SER A 314 -1.82 -6.09 7.33
CA SER A 314 -2.68 -6.78 6.37
C SER A 314 -1.96 -7.08 5.07
N LEU A 315 -1.14 -6.16 4.55
CA LEU A 315 -0.31 -6.40 3.36
C LEU A 315 0.55 -7.66 3.54
N GLN A 316 1.25 -7.76 4.67
CA GLN A 316 2.13 -8.89 4.98
C GLN A 316 1.36 -10.18 5.26
N GLU A 317 0.20 -10.09 5.91
CA GLU A 317 -0.68 -11.23 6.17
C GLU A 317 -1.26 -11.80 4.87
N ILE A 318 -1.71 -10.95 3.95
CA ILE A 318 -2.26 -11.39 2.67
C ILE A 318 -1.18 -12.01 1.78
N VAL A 319 0.04 -11.45 1.73
CA VAL A 319 1.17 -12.08 1.01
C VAL A 319 1.46 -13.49 1.57
N ARG A 320 1.48 -13.65 2.90
CA ARG A 320 1.66 -14.96 3.55
C ARG A 320 0.53 -15.92 3.22
N LEU A 321 -0.72 -15.44 3.23
CA LEU A 321 -1.91 -16.22 2.86
C LEU A 321 -1.84 -16.69 1.40
N VAL A 322 -1.48 -15.80 0.47
CA VAL A 322 -1.27 -16.12 -0.96
C VAL A 322 -0.20 -17.21 -1.11
N LYS A 323 0.93 -17.10 -0.41
CA LYS A 323 1.99 -18.12 -0.42
C LYS A 323 1.51 -19.47 0.13
N LYS A 324 0.70 -19.45 1.20
CA LYS A 324 0.12 -20.68 1.77
C LYS A 324 -0.82 -21.37 0.79
N LEU A 325 -1.72 -20.62 0.16
CA LEU A 325 -2.68 -21.12 -0.83
C LEU A 325 -1.98 -21.70 -2.07
N THR A 326 -0.97 -21.01 -2.60
CA THR A 326 -0.17 -21.53 -3.74
C THR A 326 0.61 -22.78 -3.36
N GLY A 327 1.17 -22.86 -2.14
CA GLY A 327 1.77 -24.08 -1.60
C GLY A 327 0.78 -25.24 -1.48
N ALA A 328 -0.52 -24.94 -1.39
CA ALA A 328 -1.62 -25.91 -1.45
C ALA A 328 -2.18 -26.15 -2.87
N ASN A 329 -1.44 -25.76 -3.92
CA ASN A 329 -1.79 -25.89 -5.35
C ASN A 329 -2.92 -25.00 -5.86
N VAL A 330 -3.20 -23.87 -5.20
CA VAL A 330 -4.08 -22.82 -5.75
C VAL A 330 -3.29 -21.91 -6.68
N ASN A 331 -3.55 -21.95 -7.98
CA ASN A 331 -2.83 -21.12 -8.96
C ASN A 331 -3.56 -19.83 -9.34
N ASN A 332 -4.86 -19.72 -9.03
CA ASN A 332 -5.68 -18.54 -9.31
C ASN A 332 -6.25 -18.01 -8.01
N ILE A 333 -5.86 -16.79 -7.65
CA ILE A 333 -6.30 -16.13 -6.42
C ILE A 333 -6.87 -14.77 -6.81
N LEU A 334 -8.02 -14.42 -6.26
CA LEU A 334 -8.61 -13.09 -6.34
C LEU A 334 -8.56 -12.49 -4.94
N VAL A 335 -8.12 -11.24 -4.80
CA VAL A 335 -8.22 -10.47 -3.56
C VAL A 335 -9.16 -9.29 -3.81
N THR A 336 -10.15 -9.11 -2.95
CA THR A 336 -11.14 -8.04 -3.07
C THR A 336 -11.63 -7.55 -1.71
N SER A 337 -12.53 -6.57 -1.72
CA SER A 337 -13.14 -5.98 -0.54
C SER A 337 -14.66 -5.94 -0.65
N ASP A 338 -15.32 -5.89 0.50
CA ASP A 338 -16.73 -5.56 0.66
C ASP A 338 -16.98 -4.05 0.61
N HIS A 339 -16.10 -3.24 1.19
CA HIS A 339 -16.09 -1.78 1.09
C HIS A 339 -14.69 -1.20 1.31
N GLY A 340 -14.53 0.10 1.11
CA GLY A 340 -13.41 0.86 1.64
C GLY A 340 -13.81 1.65 2.90
N PHE A 341 -13.13 2.75 3.17
CA PHE A 341 -13.40 3.59 4.34
C PHE A 341 -12.85 5.00 4.17
N ILE A 342 -13.47 5.95 4.88
CA ILE A 342 -12.89 7.26 5.17
C ILE A 342 -12.14 7.17 6.50
N TYR A 343 -10.94 7.75 6.53
CA TYR A 343 -10.19 7.98 7.76
C TYR A 343 -9.71 9.43 7.85
N GLN A 344 -9.86 10.04 9.03
CA GLN A 344 -9.24 11.32 9.39
C GLN A 344 -8.55 11.15 10.74
N ASN A 345 -7.27 11.50 10.84
CA ASN A 345 -6.50 11.27 12.05
C ASN A 345 -6.85 12.25 13.17
N ARG A 346 -7.31 13.46 12.85
CA ARG A 346 -7.72 14.43 13.87
C ARG A 346 -9.05 14.07 14.52
N ALA A 347 -9.27 14.61 15.72
CA ALA A 347 -10.62 14.71 16.26
C ALA A 347 -11.46 15.57 15.32
N LEU A 348 -12.69 15.13 15.05
CA LEU A 348 -13.61 15.82 14.15
C LEU A 348 -14.32 16.98 14.84
N ASP A 349 -14.59 18.02 14.07
CA ASP A 349 -15.35 19.18 14.51
C ASP A 349 -16.86 18.92 14.40
N GLU A 350 -17.67 19.71 15.10
CA GLU A 350 -19.14 19.61 15.03
C GLU A 350 -19.67 19.75 13.60
N SER A 351 -18.98 20.51 12.74
CA SER A 351 -19.33 20.71 11.32
C SER A 351 -19.12 19.47 10.45
N ASP A 352 -18.33 18.49 10.88
CA ASP A 352 -18.11 17.23 10.15
C ASP A 352 -19.29 16.25 10.33
N PHE A 353 -20.24 16.60 11.20
CA PHE A 353 -21.45 15.82 11.45
C PHE A 353 -22.66 16.47 10.78
N PHE A 354 -23.56 15.61 10.30
CA PHE A 354 -24.88 16.03 9.91
C PHE A 354 -25.61 16.65 11.12
N GLY A 355 -25.94 17.93 11.02
CA GLY A 355 -26.54 18.72 12.10
C GLY A 355 -28.03 18.42 12.39
N GLY A 356 -28.60 17.38 11.80
CA GLY A 356 -30.00 16.98 11.99
C GLY A 356 -30.15 15.50 12.35
N GLU A 357 -31.38 15.02 12.32
CA GLU A 357 -31.70 13.59 12.47
C GLU A 357 -32.40 13.06 11.22
N ALA A 358 -32.08 11.84 10.82
CA ALA A 358 -32.83 11.13 9.78
C ALA A 358 -34.23 10.78 10.31
N LYS A 359 -35.26 11.12 9.53
CA LYS A 359 -36.68 10.93 9.84
C LYS A 359 -37.36 10.17 8.71
N GLY A 360 -38.40 9.44 9.05
CA GLY A 360 -39.24 8.71 8.10
C GLY A 360 -40.39 8.02 8.82
N GLU A 361 -41.24 7.32 8.08
CA GLU A 361 -42.32 6.52 8.67
C GLU A 361 -41.78 5.45 9.62
N ARG A 362 -40.70 4.77 9.21
CA ARG A 362 -40.00 3.79 10.05
C ARG A 362 -38.50 3.84 9.78
N ILE A 363 -37.73 4.05 10.84
CA ILE A 363 -36.29 3.85 10.81
C ILE A 363 -36.01 2.40 11.21
N LEU A 364 -35.27 1.69 10.37
CA LEU A 364 -34.91 0.29 10.56
C LEU A 364 -33.53 0.17 11.20
N TYR A 365 -32.53 0.81 10.60
CA TYR A 365 -31.15 0.69 11.04
C TYR A 365 -30.43 2.01 10.87
N ARG A 366 -29.48 2.30 11.75
CA ARG A 366 -28.66 3.52 11.71
C ARG A 366 -27.20 3.16 11.90
N ASP A 367 -26.37 3.71 11.03
CA ASP A 367 -24.93 3.71 11.16
C ASP A 367 -24.37 5.13 11.01
N ARG A 368 -23.06 5.29 11.14
CA ARG A 368 -22.35 6.56 11.01
C ARG A 368 -22.39 7.15 9.60
N ARG A 369 -22.65 6.34 8.56
CA ARG A 369 -22.69 6.79 7.16
C ARG A 369 -23.95 6.41 6.40
N PHE A 370 -24.93 5.77 7.04
CA PHE A 370 -26.21 5.51 6.39
C PHE A 370 -27.35 5.26 7.38
N VAL A 371 -28.58 5.37 6.87
CA VAL A 371 -29.81 4.99 7.54
C VAL A 371 -30.64 4.12 6.60
N LEU A 372 -31.20 3.04 7.12
CA LEU A 372 -32.16 2.19 6.43
C LEU A 372 -33.55 2.47 6.98
N GLY A 373 -34.56 2.56 6.11
CA GLY A 373 -35.90 2.87 6.54
C GLY A 373 -36.98 2.68 5.49
N LYS A 374 -38.19 3.13 5.84
CA LYS A 374 -39.39 3.21 5.00
C LYS A 374 -39.96 4.62 5.10
N GLY A 375 -40.34 5.21 3.97
CA GLY A 375 -40.89 6.55 3.91
C GLY A 375 -39.92 7.60 4.47
N LEU A 376 -38.62 7.47 4.15
CA LEU A 376 -37.57 8.37 4.59
C LEU A 376 -37.79 9.78 4.02
N LEU A 377 -37.79 10.77 4.90
CA LEU A 377 -38.04 12.16 4.55
C LEU A 377 -36.78 12.81 3.98
N PRO A 378 -36.86 13.55 2.85
CA PRO A 378 -35.72 14.26 2.30
C PRO A 378 -35.09 15.23 3.30
N SER A 379 -33.76 15.35 3.26
CA SER A 379 -33.00 16.31 4.05
C SER A 379 -31.83 16.86 3.23
N PRO A 380 -31.49 18.17 3.29
CA PRO A 380 -30.43 18.75 2.47
C PRO A 380 -29.06 18.05 2.59
N GLY A 381 -28.73 17.55 3.78
CA GLY A 381 -27.45 16.87 4.07
C GLY A 381 -27.45 15.37 3.80
N LEU A 382 -28.58 14.78 3.38
CA LEU A 382 -28.71 13.35 3.09
C LEU A 382 -29.15 13.14 1.65
N HIS A 383 -28.57 12.16 0.97
CA HIS A 383 -29.07 11.65 -0.29
C HIS A 383 -29.92 10.40 -0.04
N THR A 384 -31.11 10.31 -0.66
CA THR A 384 -32.01 9.15 -0.50
C THR A 384 -32.04 8.31 -1.77
N PHE A 385 -31.76 7.02 -1.63
CA PHE A 385 -31.89 6.02 -2.68
C PHE A 385 -33.04 5.06 -2.36
N THR A 386 -33.78 4.65 -3.38
CA THR A 386 -34.66 3.48 -3.30
C THR A 386 -33.85 2.22 -3.59
N SER A 387 -34.29 1.06 -3.08
CA SER A 387 -33.69 -0.24 -3.42
C SER A 387 -33.51 -0.42 -4.94
N ALA A 388 -34.53 -0.07 -5.74
CA ALA A 388 -34.48 -0.20 -7.19
C ALA A 388 -33.38 0.65 -7.86
N ARG A 389 -33.11 1.87 -7.37
CA ARG A 389 -32.00 2.71 -7.89
C ARG A 389 -30.63 2.13 -7.57
N LEU A 390 -30.54 1.31 -6.52
CA LEU A 390 -29.32 0.63 -6.09
C LEU A 390 -29.17 -0.77 -6.69
N GLY A 391 -30.09 -1.20 -7.57
CA GLY A 391 -30.10 -2.58 -8.08
C GLY A 391 -30.45 -3.63 -7.02
N LEU A 392 -31.08 -3.21 -5.93
CA LEU A 392 -31.59 -4.04 -4.85
C LEU A 392 -33.10 -4.28 -5.02
N SER A 393 -33.55 -5.36 -4.39
CA SER A 393 -34.97 -5.71 -4.27
C SER A 393 -35.53 -5.36 -2.90
N GLY A 394 -36.86 -5.43 -2.81
CA GLY A 394 -37.62 -5.06 -1.61
C GLY A 394 -37.93 -3.57 -1.59
N GLY A 395 -38.49 -3.11 -0.47
CA GLY A 395 -38.94 -1.73 -0.33
C GLY A 395 -38.12 -0.90 0.66
N VAL A 396 -36.92 -1.32 1.04
CA VAL A 396 -36.06 -0.54 1.96
C VAL A 396 -35.47 0.66 1.23
N GLU A 397 -35.54 1.83 1.86
CA GLU A 397 -34.89 3.05 1.40
C GLU A 397 -33.59 3.26 2.17
N VAL A 398 -32.61 3.86 1.50
CA VAL A 398 -31.27 4.11 2.03
C VAL A 398 -31.02 5.61 2.02
N GLN A 399 -30.68 6.18 3.17
CA GLN A 399 -30.19 7.55 3.26
C GLN A 399 -28.71 7.58 3.60
N ILE A 400 -27.92 8.34 2.84
CA ILE A 400 -26.47 8.47 3.02
C ILE A 400 -26.13 9.96 3.22
N PRO A 401 -25.33 10.33 4.23
CA PRO A 401 -24.82 11.69 4.35
C PRO A 401 -23.99 12.08 3.13
N LYS A 402 -24.24 13.28 2.62
CA LYS A 402 -23.55 13.80 1.44
C LYS A 402 -22.06 13.96 1.72
N SER A 403 -21.24 13.73 0.69
CA SER A 403 -19.78 13.90 0.76
C SER A 403 -19.19 13.06 1.91
N ILE A 404 -18.34 13.64 2.74
CA ILE A 404 -17.64 12.95 3.84
C ILE A 404 -18.33 13.09 5.21
N ASN A 405 -19.55 13.64 5.24
CA ASN A 405 -20.28 13.91 6.49
C ASN A 405 -20.68 12.65 7.26
N ARG A 406 -20.87 12.75 8.57
CA ARG A 406 -21.21 11.60 9.42
C ARG A 406 -22.52 11.81 10.18
N LEU A 407 -23.24 10.73 10.42
CA LEU A 407 -24.33 10.68 11.40
C LEU A 407 -23.75 10.45 12.79
N ARG A 408 -24.36 11.06 13.80
CA ARG A 408 -23.97 10.83 15.19
C ARG A 408 -24.50 9.48 15.66
N LEU A 409 -23.59 8.65 16.15
CA LEU A 409 -23.91 7.41 16.85
C LEU A 409 -23.22 7.43 18.22
N LYS A 410 -23.98 7.19 19.28
CA LYS A 410 -23.42 7.27 20.65
C LYS A 410 -22.44 6.13 20.87
N GLY A 411 -21.26 6.47 21.41
CA GLY A 411 -20.24 5.49 21.81
C GLY A 411 -19.38 4.95 20.68
N SER A 412 -19.60 5.35 19.41
CA SER A 412 -18.79 4.91 18.28
C SER A 412 -17.56 5.79 18.05
N GLY A 413 -16.51 5.21 17.44
CA GLY A 413 -15.41 5.98 16.86
C GLY A 413 -15.88 6.86 15.70
N SER A 414 -15.10 7.88 15.37
CA SER A 414 -15.46 8.81 14.29
C SER A 414 -14.36 9.02 13.26
N ARG A 415 -13.13 8.58 13.55
CA ARG A 415 -12.01 8.71 12.62
C ARG A 415 -12.19 7.77 11.45
N PHE A 416 -12.50 6.51 11.72
CA PHE A 416 -12.78 5.48 10.72
C PHE A 416 -14.28 5.30 10.55
N VAL A 417 -14.77 5.46 9.31
CA VAL A 417 -16.18 5.24 8.96
C VAL A 417 -16.32 4.68 7.55
N HIS A 418 -17.34 3.87 7.34
CA HIS A 418 -17.74 3.34 6.03
C HIS A 418 -19.28 3.27 5.95
N GLY A 419 -19.83 2.96 4.77
CA GLY A 419 -21.28 2.89 4.53
C GLY A 419 -21.81 3.99 3.62
N GLY A 420 -20.99 4.99 3.29
CA GLY A 420 -21.35 6.11 2.44
C GLY A 420 -20.97 5.93 0.97
N ALA A 421 -20.99 7.04 0.22
CA ALA A 421 -20.78 7.06 -1.22
C ALA A 421 -19.46 7.74 -1.64
N SER A 422 -18.51 7.95 -0.72
CA SER A 422 -17.21 8.53 -1.11
C SER A 422 -16.41 7.55 -1.97
N LEU A 423 -15.54 8.07 -2.85
CA LEU A 423 -14.68 7.24 -3.69
C LEU A 423 -13.81 6.29 -2.88
N GLN A 424 -13.33 6.72 -1.70
CA GLN A 424 -12.58 5.89 -0.76
C GLN A 424 -13.37 4.69 -0.21
N GLU A 425 -14.69 4.80 -0.13
CA GLU A 425 -15.58 3.74 0.33
C GLU A 425 -16.06 2.84 -0.81
N VAL A 426 -16.34 3.41 -2.00
CA VAL A 426 -17.05 2.70 -3.07
C VAL A 426 -16.15 2.15 -4.18
N VAL A 427 -14.90 2.59 -4.27
CA VAL A 427 -13.93 2.02 -5.21
C VAL A 427 -13.23 0.85 -4.53
N VAL A 428 -13.73 -0.36 -4.78
CA VAL A 428 -13.19 -1.59 -4.19
C VAL A 428 -12.25 -2.30 -5.16
N PRO A 429 -11.13 -2.85 -4.68
CA PRO A 429 -10.15 -3.51 -5.53
C PRO A 429 -10.59 -4.91 -5.96
N VAL A 430 -10.14 -5.32 -7.13
CA VAL A 430 -10.15 -6.71 -7.61
C VAL A 430 -8.75 -7.02 -8.11
N LEU A 431 -7.92 -7.56 -7.20
CA LEU A 431 -6.56 -7.97 -7.50
C LEU A 431 -6.57 -9.44 -7.94
N ARG A 432 -6.23 -9.68 -9.21
CA ARG A 432 -6.09 -11.02 -9.77
C ARG A 432 -4.63 -11.46 -9.68
N ILE A 433 -4.38 -12.57 -9.01
CA ILE A 433 -3.05 -13.16 -8.80
C ILE A 433 -3.01 -14.53 -9.48
N ASN A 434 -1.92 -14.77 -10.23
CA ASN A 434 -1.63 -16.06 -10.83
C ASN A 434 -0.22 -16.54 -10.47
N LYS A 435 -0.10 -17.82 -10.08
CA LYS A 435 1.18 -18.49 -9.88
C LYS A 435 1.64 -19.17 -11.16
N ARG A 436 2.79 -18.74 -11.68
CA ARG A 436 3.48 -19.28 -12.86
C ARG A 436 4.45 -20.39 -12.47
N ARG A 437 4.89 -21.16 -13.47
CA ARG A 437 5.83 -22.29 -13.30
C ARG A 437 7.29 -21.88 -13.36
N THR A 438 7.62 -20.91 -14.20
CA THR A 438 8.99 -20.44 -14.45
C THR A 438 9.34 -19.30 -13.51
N SER A 439 10.60 -19.27 -13.07
CA SER A 439 11.14 -18.11 -12.36
C SER A 439 11.13 -16.90 -13.28
N ASP A 440 10.80 -15.75 -12.70
CA ASP A 440 10.69 -14.48 -13.39
C ASP A 440 11.37 -13.34 -12.64
N LEU A 441 12.21 -13.65 -11.65
CA LEU A 441 13.05 -12.67 -10.96
C LEU A 441 14.48 -12.70 -11.49
N SER A 442 15.03 -11.51 -11.67
CA SER A 442 16.47 -11.24 -11.78
C SER A 442 16.87 -10.21 -10.73
N SER A 443 18.17 -9.93 -10.61
CA SER A 443 18.69 -8.81 -9.83
C SER A 443 19.36 -7.82 -10.77
N VAL A 444 19.34 -6.53 -10.44
CA VAL A 444 20.04 -5.50 -11.22
C VAL A 444 21.54 -5.84 -11.34
N GLU A 445 22.12 -5.62 -12.52
CA GLU A 445 23.57 -5.76 -12.73
C GLU A 445 24.30 -4.44 -12.44
N VAL A 446 25.49 -4.54 -11.86
CA VAL A 446 26.30 -3.41 -11.39
C VAL A 446 27.69 -3.44 -12.03
N GLU A 447 28.10 -2.34 -12.61
CA GLU A 447 29.42 -2.17 -13.22
C GLU A 447 30.28 -1.16 -12.47
N ILE A 448 31.58 -1.43 -12.36
CA ILE A 448 32.55 -0.46 -11.84
C ILE A 448 33.00 0.43 -13.01
N VAL A 449 32.57 1.68 -13.02
CA VAL A 449 33.00 2.65 -14.02
C VAL A 449 34.39 3.17 -13.65
N ARG A 450 35.38 2.78 -14.45
CA ARG A 450 36.77 3.24 -14.27
C ARG A 450 36.87 4.74 -14.56
N GLY A 451 37.44 5.50 -13.62
CA GLY A 451 37.85 6.88 -13.87
C GLY A 451 39.01 6.98 -14.89
N GLY A 452 39.50 8.20 -15.15
CA GLY A 452 40.54 8.42 -16.15
C GLY A 452 41.91 7.77 -15.87
N SER A 453 42.16 7.25 -14.65
CA SER A 453 43.44 6.65 -14.25
C SER A 453 43.24 5.29 -13.58
N ALA A 454 44.12 4.33 -13.89
CA ALA A 454 44.22 3.04 -13.22
C ALA A 454 45.19 3.07 -12.01
N LEU A 455 45.72 4.25 -11.65
CA LEU A 455 46.66 4.43 -10.56
C LEU A 455 45.95 4.96 -9.30
N ILE A 456 46.25 4.37 -8.15
CA ILE A 456 45.88 4.92 -6.83
C ILE A 456 47.12 5.59 -6.24
N THR A 457 47.12 6.92 -6.24
CA THR A 457 48.27 7.73 -5.80
C THR A 457 48.06 8.45 -4.47
N SER A 458 46.82 8.47 -3.96
CA SER A 458 46.44 9.16 -2.72
C SER A 458 45.95 8.18 -1.66
N GLY A 459 45.73 8.65 -0.43
CA GLY A 459 45.13 7.86 0.66
C GLY A 459 43.63 7.55 0.47
N GLN A 460 43.02 8.03 -0.61
CA GLN A 460 41.62 7.76 -0.94
C GLN A 460 41.42 7.62 -2.46
N ILE A 461 40.36 6.95 -2.86
CA ILE A 461 39.93 6.86 -4.26
C ILE A 461 38.40 6.89 -4.33
N ALA A 462 37.87 7.68 -5.27
CA ALA A 462 36.46 7.62 -5.64
C ALA A 462 36.28 6.66 -6.83
N ALA A 463 35.25 5.83 -6.77
CA ALA A 463 34.79 5.02 -7.89
C ALA A 463 33.31 5.27 -8.14
N THR A 464 32.91 5.29 -9.40
CA THR A 464 31.50 5.31 -9.79
C THR A 464 31.04 3.87 -10.02
N LEU A 465 29.95 3.50 -9.37
CA LEU A 465 29.28 2.21 -9.54
C LEU A 465 27.97 2.46 -10.29
N TYR A 466 27.79 1.79 -11.42
CA TYR A 466 26.68 2.02 -12.32
C TYR A 466 25.71 0.84 -12.28
N GLN A 467 24.43 1.11 -11.99
CA GLN A 467 23.37 0.12 -12.11
C GLN A 467 22.84 0.12 -13.54
N THR A 468 23.14 -0.95 -14.27
CA THR A 468 22.97 -1.03 -15.73
C THR A 468 21.50 -0.94 -16.16
N GLU A 469 20.61 -1.59 -15.41
CA GLU A 469 19.17 -1.61 -15.63
C GLU A 469 18.41 -0.98 -14.47
N ALA A 470 17.19 -0.50 -14.70
CA ALA A 470 16.34 0.02 -13.63
C ALA A 470 15.80 -1.13 -12.76
N ALA A 471 15.79 -0.93 -11.45
CA ALA A 471 15.12 -1.84 -10.54
C ALA A 471 13.61 -1.79 -10.80
N THR A 472 12.98 -2.95 -10.86
CA THR A 472 11.54 -3.11 -11.04
C THR A 472 11.03 -4.16 -10.05
N GLU A 473 9.74 -4.48 -10.09
CA GLU A 473 9.20 -5.60 -9.31
C GLU A 473 9.81 -6.95 -9.73
N LYS A 474 10.28 -7.09 -10.98
CA LYS A 474 10.89 -8.33 -11.49
C LYS A 474 12.41 -8.30 -11.56
N VAL A 475 12.98 -7.09 -11.59
CA VAL A 475 14.42 -6.86 -11.53
C VAL A 475 14.74 -6.30 -10.14
N GLN A 476 15.07 -7.20 -9.23
CA GLN A 476 15.20 -6.92 -7.81
C GLN A 476 16.46 -6.11 -7.48
N PRO A 477 16.44 -5.33 -6.38
CA PRO A 477 17.64 -4.70 -5.87
C PRO A 477 18.78 -5.68 -5.61
N ARG A 478 20.01 -5.19 -5.76
CA ARG A 478 21.23 -5.96 -5.45
C ARG A 478 21.95 -5.31 -4.27
N HIS A 479 22.40 -6.12 -3.31
CA HIS A 479 23.19 -5.65 -2.16
C HIS A 479 24.61 -6.15 -2.27
N LEU A 480 25.57 -5.23 -2.36
CA LEU A 480 26.99 -5.55 -2.54
C LEU A 480 27.83 -4.89 -1.47
N ARG A 481 28.88 -5.59 -1.05
CA ARG A 481 29.95 -5.03 -0.25
C ARG A 481 31.08 -4.59 -1.17
N ALA A 482 31.58 -3.38 -1.00
CA ALA A 482 32.69 -2.85 -1.77
C ALA A 482 33.90 -2.56 -0.89
N GLY A 483 35.10 -2.87 -1.39
CA GLY A 483 36.37 -2.55 -0.75
C GLY A 483 37.56 -2.76 -1.68
N ILE A 484 38.74 -2.30 -1.29
CA ILE A 484 39.99 -2.46 -2.04
C ILE A 484 40.82 -3.55 -1.39
N PHE A 485 41.21 -4.54 -2.17
CA PHE A 485 41.90 -5.74 -1.70
C PHE A 485 43.22 -5.94 -2.44
N THR A 486 44.20 -6.53 -1.75
CA THR A 486 45.42 -7.06 -2.39
C THR A 486 45.10 -8.31 -3.22
N GLU A 487 46.04 -8.75 -4.04
CA GLU A 487 45.95 -10.03 -4.76
C GLU A 487 45.73 -11.22 -3.80
N SER A 488 46.36 -11.20 -2.62
CA SER A 488 46.17 -12.22 -1.57
C SER A 488 44.84 -12.14 -0.84
N GLY A 489 43.98 -11.16 -1.16
CA GLY A 489 42.65 -10.99 -0.59
C GLY A 489 42.60 -10.22 0.73
N GLU A 490 43.66 -9.50 1.11
CA GLU A 490 43.62 -8.63 2.29
C GLU A 490 42.94 -7.30 1.98
N LEU A 491 41.93 -6.92 2.77
CA LEU A 491 41.27 -5.62 2.69
C LEU A 491 42.23 -4.51 3.16
N ILE A 492 42.47 -3.53 2.27
CA ILE A 492 43.37 -2.39 2.51
C ILE A 492 42.64 -1.03 2.53
N SER A 493 41.32 -1.00 2.42
CA SER A 493 40.47 0.19 2.62
C SER A 493 39.41 -0.02 3.71
N ASP A 494 38.61 1.00 3.99
CA ASP A 494 37.28 0.80 4.55
C ASP A 494 36.39 -0.03 3.59
N SER A 495 35.28 -0.53 4.14
CA SER A 495 34.32 -1.35 3.43
C SER A 495 32.95 -0.66 3.47
N HIS A 496 32.25 -0.68 2.35
CA HIS A 496 30.90 -0.11 2.24
C HIS A 496 29.89 -1.21 1.90
N ASP A 497 28.80 -1.27 2.64
CA ASP A 497 27.63 -2.07 2.25
C ASP A 497 26.69 -1.17 1.42
N LEU A 498 26.45 -1.55 0.18
CA LEU A 498 25.79 -0.74 -0.86
C LEU A 498 24.52 -1.42 -1.34
N THR A 499 23.50 -0.61 -1.65
CA THR A 499 22.22 -1.06 -2.19
C THR A 499 21.99 -0.43 -3.56
N PHE A 500 21.75 -1.27 -4.55
CA PHE A 500 21.43 -0.88 -5.93
C PHE A 500 19.95 -1.15 -6.17
N ASP A 501 19.13 -0.12 -5.98
CA ASP A 501 17.66 -0.12 -6.10
C ASP A 501 17.14 1.05 -6.95
N LEU A 502 17.95 1.54 -7.90
CA LEU A 502 17.64 2.72 -8.71
C LEU A 502 16.57 2.39 -9.76
N THR A 503 15.41 3.04 -9.69
CA THR A 503 14.26 2.77 -10.58
C THR A 503 14.19 3.72 -11.78
N SER A 504 15.09 4.72 -11.88
CA SER A 504 15.06 5.70 -12.97
C SER A 504 15.41 5.04 -14.30
N GLU A 505 14.69 5.36 -15.37
CA GLU A 505 15.04 4.96 -16.73
C GLU A 505 16.27 5.72 -17.26
N ASN A 506 16.58 6.88 -16.70
CA ASN A 506 17.75 7.68 -17.08
C ASN A 506 19.05 7.05 -16.53
N PRO A 507 19.98 6.59 -17.40
CA PRO A 507 21.22 5.94 -16.95
C PRO A 507 22.07 6.79 -15.99
N ARG A 508 22.10 8.11 -16.17
CA ARG A 508 22.91 9.00 -15.31
C ARG A 508 22.41 9.08 -13.88
N GLU A 509 21.11 8.85 -13.68
CA GLU A 509 20.49 8.80 -12.36
C GLU A 509 20.68 7.44 -11.68
N ARG A 510 21.35 6.49 -12.35
CA ARG A 510 21.67 5.16 -11.82
C ARG A 510 23.16 4.99 -11.50
N GLU A 511 23.88 6.08 -11.35
CA GLU A 511 25.27 6.11 -10.91
C GLU A 511 25.38 6.42 -9.41
N GLN A 512 26.21 5.67 -8.72
CA GLN A 512 26.54 5.89 -7.32
C GLN A 512 28.05 6.09 -7.18
N GLN A 513 28.46 7.26 -6.71
CA GLN A 513 29.86 7.52 -6.36
C GLN A 513 30.16 7.04 -4.94
N VAL A 514 31.21 6.24 -4.79
CA VAL A 514 31.68 5.72 -3.51
C VAL A 514 33.15 6.10 -3.33
N ARG A 515 33.49 6.65 -2.17
CA ARG A 515 34.85 7.04 -1.83
C ARG A 515 35.42 6.09 -0.79
N PHE A 516 36.47 5.38 -1.18
CA PHE A 516 37.21 4.45 -0.33
C PHE A 516 38.39 5.16 0.32
N LEU A 517 38.52 5.01 1.63
CA LEU A 517 39.64 5.48 2.42
C LEU A 517 40.61 4.32 2.67
N LEU A 518 41.86 4.48 2.25
CA LEU A 518 42.88 3.47 2.46
C LEU A 518 43.31 3.42 3.92
N THR A 519 43.52 2.20 4.40
CA THR A 519 44.11 1.94 5.72
C THR A 519 45.64 1.94 5.62
N ARG A 520 46.33 1.95 6.77
CA ARG A 520 47.81 1.85 6.82
C ARG A 520 48.35 0.61 6.10
N LYS A 521 47.58 -0.48 6.03
CA LYS A 521 47.96 -1.71 5.33
C LYS A 521 48.22 -1.50 3.83
N ALA A 522 47.64 -0.46 3.24
CA ALA A 522 47.84 -0.13 1.83
C ALA A 522 49.30 0.26 1.49
N ASP A 523 50.12 0.64 2.49
CA ASP A 523 51.52 0.99 2.29
C ASP A 523 52.35 -0.21 1.83
N GLU A 524 52.05 -1.41 2.33
CA GLU A 524 52.71 -2.67 1.94
C GLU A 524 52.35 -3.12 0.52
N ALA A 525 51.24 -2.60 -0.03
CA ALA A 525 50.79 -2.85 -1.38
C ALA A 525 51.37 -1.85 -2.41
N ASN A 526 52.21 -0.90 -2.01
CA ASN A 526 52.75 0.11 -2.93
C ASN A 526 53.59 -0.53 -4.05
N GLY A 527 53.38 -0.09 -5.28
CA GLY A 527 53.99 -0.67 -6.48
C GLY A 527 53.37 -1.98 -6.95
N ARG A 528 52.32 -2.49 -6.28
CA ARG A 528 51.62 -3.74 -6.64
C ARG A 528 50.22 -3.46 -7.20
N ASP A 529 49.68 -4.45 -7.88
CA ASP A 529 48.29 -4.43 -8.31
C ASP A 529 47.36 -4.71 -7.11
N VAL A 530 46.25 -3.98 -7.08
CA VAL A 530 45.17 -4.10 -6.09
C VAL A 530 43.83 -4.06 -6.83
N TYR A 531 42.77 -4.50 -6.15
CA TYR A 531 41.47 -4.72 -6.77
C TYR A 531 40.38 -4.03 -5.97
N LEU A 532 39.66 -3.11 -6.60
CA LEU A 532 38.34 -2.71 -6.11
C LEU A 532 37.40 -3.89 -6.37
N ARG A 533 36.95 -4.58 -5.32
CA ARG A 533 36.07 -5.73 -5.42
C ARG A 533 34.68 -5.35 -4.93
N LEU A 534 33.68 -5.80 -5.68
CA LEU A 534 32.30 -5.89 -5.22
C LEU A 534 32.03 -7.35 -4.88
N GLU A 535 31.55 -7.60 -3.68
CA GLU A 535 31.25 -8.93 -3.17
C GLU A 535 29.79 -9.02 -2.75
N GLU A 536 29.17 -10.16 -3.03
CA GLU A 536 27.78 -10.44 -2.66
C GLU A 536 27.74 -11.47 -1.54
N LYS A 537 26.92 -11.21 -0.53
CA LYS A 537 26.76 -12.14 0.60
C LYS A 537 26.01 -13.39 0.13
N VAL A 538 26.59 -14.57 0.36
CA VAL A 538 25.91 -15.82 0.04
C VAL A 538 24.75 -16.03 1.02
N PRO A 539 23.49 -16.19 0.54
CA PRO A 539 22.31 -16.31 1.40
C PRO A 539 22.47 -17.39 2.47
N GLY A 540 22.11 -17.05 3.72
CA GLY A 540 22.19 -17.98 4.86
C GLY A 540 23.58 -18.18 5.45
N THR A 541 24.60 -17.45 4.98
CA THR A 541 25.99 -17.59 5.47
C THR A 541 26.58 -16.23 5.89
N SER A 542 27.74 -16.24 6.54
CA SER A 542 28.58 -15.05 6.74
C SER A 542 29.58 -14.83 5.60
N TYR A 543 29.59 -15.70 4.59
CA TYR A 543 30.55 -15.70 3.50
C TYR A 543 30.12 -14.73 2.39
N PHE A 544 31.12 -14.06 1.80
CA PHE A 544 30.97 -13.16 0.67
C PHE A 544 31.68 -13.77 -0.54
N LYS A 545 30.99 -13.78 -1.68
CA LYS A 545 31.53 -14.24 -2.96
C LYS A 545 31.83 -13.02 -3.82
N GLU A 546 32.97 -13.01 -4.51
CA GLU A 546 33.25 -11.97 -5.51
C GLU A 546 32.15 -11.95 -6.58
N TYR A 547 31.58 -10.77 -6.78
CA TYR A 547 30.63 -10.48 -7.86
C TYR A 547 31.37 -9.94 -9.08
N THR A 548 32.18 -8.89 -8.90
CA THR A 548 33.07 -8.35 -9.94
C THR A 548 34.23 -7.59 -9.31
N SER A 549 35.31 -7.38 -10.06
CA SER A 549 36.47 -6.62 -9.59
C SER A 549 37.12 -5.79 -10.69
N LEU A 550 37.71 -4.66 -10.29
CA LEU A 550 38.45 -3.78 -11.18
C LEU A 550 39.87 -3.58 -10.66
N ARG A 551 40.86 -3.88 -11.52
CA ARG A 551 42.28 -3.76 -11.20
C ARG A 551 42.77 -2.30 -11.24
N TYR A 552 43.49 -1.92 -10.19
CA TYR A 552 44.28 -0.70 -10.05
C TYR A 552 45.73 -1.04 -9.71
N THR A 553 46.65 -0.10 -9.89
CA THR A 553 48.03 -0.20 -9.40
C THR A 553 48.26 0.85 -8.33
N MET A 554 48.76 0.44 -7.17
CA MET A 554 49.13 1.34 -6.08
C MET A 554 50.43 2.07 -6.40
N ARG A 555 50.42 3.40 -6.40
CA ARG A 555 51.61 4.24 -6.58
C ARG A 555 51.53 5.48 -5.70
N ARG A 556 51.67 5.28 -4.40
CA ARG A 556 51.71 6.38 -3.44
C ARG A 556 53.14 6.90 -3.33
N SER A 557 53.30 8.20 -3.49
CA SER A 557 54.51 8.90 -3.08
C SER A 557 54.57 8.83 -1.55
N PHE A 558 55.63 8.29 -0.97
CA PHE A 558 55.82 8.31 0.47
C PHE A 558 55.73 9.76 0.96
N THR A 559 54.75 10.08 1.81
CA THR A 559 54.90 11.16 2.77
C THR A 559 55.63 10.55 3.97
N SER A 560 56.95 10.51 3.92
CA SER A 560 57.68 10.90 5.13
C SER A 560 57.34 12.36 5.40
N ASP A 561 57.28 12.74 6.67
CA ASP A 561 57.02 14.08 7.20
C ASP A 561 55.54 14.37 7.47
N PHE A 562 55.08 13.95 8.64
CA PHE A 562 54.81 14.85 9.77
C PHE A 562 54.58 14.00 11.03
N ASP A 563 55.68 13.69 11.74
CA ASP A 563 55.65 13.50 13.20
C ASP A 563 55.68 14.90 13.82
N PHE A 564 54.61 15.34 14.48
CA PHE A 564 54.61 16.27 15.62
C PHE A 564 53.33 16.16 16.42
#